data_AF-A0A2T2VHE4-F1
#
_entry.id   AF-A0A2T2VHE4-F1
#
_cell.length_a   1.000
_cell.length_b   1.000
_cell.length_c   1.000
_cell.angle_alpha   90.00
_cell.angle_beta   90.00
_cell.angle_gamma   90.00
#
_symmetry.space_group_name_H-M   'P 1'
#
loop_
_entity.id
_entity.type
_entity.pdbx_description
1 polymer ?
#
loop_
_entity_poly.entity_id
_entity_poly.type
_entity_poly.pdbx_seq_one_letter_code
_entity_poly.pdbx_strand_id
1 'polypeptide(L)'
;NQWFLDAGHPVLEIDYAYNDSLNRSMVYIEQKQEEPAPSVYKLPVQVDVYKNDEVNRHSVTIDQREDTLVFEASRKPNLVNVDAQKKLLAAIIDNKTTDQYYYQYNNAPLFLDRHNAVEHFVNNQSSKEKAERGLVAAINDDYSAIREKATA
;
A
#
# COMPACT_ATOMS: atom_id res chain seq x y z
N ASN A 1 11.64 16.75 15.38
CA ASN A 1 12.12 17.49 14.18
C ASN A 1 12.87 16.58 13.19
N GLN A 2 12.42 15.33 12.98
CA GLN A 2 13.03 14.39 12.02
C GLN A 2 12.78 14.75 10.54
N TRP A 3 11.77 15.58 10.27
CA TRP A 3 11.47 16.04 8.90
C TRP A 3 12.24 17.29 8.49
N PHE A 4 12.97 17.90 9.44
CA PHE A 4 13.63 19.19 9.26
C PHE A 4 15.13 19.16 9.58
N LEU A 5 15.58 18.30 10.50
CA LEU A 5 16.98 18.27 10.97
C LEU A 5 17.76 17.03 10.51
N ASP A 6 17.06 16.00 10.06
CA ASP A 6 17.64 14.73 9.67
C ASP A 6 17.67 14.66 8.13
N ALA A 7 18.86 14.72 7.55
CA ALA A 7 19.04 14.72 6.09
C ALA A 7 18.69 13.34 5.51
N GLY A 8 17.51 13.17 4.92
CA GLY A 8 17.14 11.94 4.23
C GLY A 8 15.68 11.91 3.77
N HIS A 9 15.33 10.87 3.02
CA HIS A 9 13.98 10.56 2.58
C HIS A 9 13.67 9.11 2.98
N PRO A 10 12.66 8.83 3.84
CA PRO A 10 12.33 7.46 4.21
C PRO A 10 11.92 6.67 2.97
N VAL A 11 12.47 5.47 2.82
CA VAL A 11 12.07 4.51 1.79
C VAL A 11 11.57 3.27 2.52
N LEU A 12 10.32 2.88 2.31
CA LEU A 12 9.73 1.69 2.90
C LEU A 12 9.56 0.62 1.84
N GLU A 13 9.98 -0.60 2.13
CA GLU A 13 9.52 -1.79 1.40
C GLU A 13 8.55 -2.57 2.27
N ILE A 14 7.43 -2.97 1.65
CA ILE A 14 6.30 -3.57 2.36
C ILE A 14 5.91 -4.88 1.70
N ASP A 15 5.95 -5.95 2.48
CA ASP A 15 5.50 -7.29 2.11
C ASP A 15 4.35 -7.77 2.98
N TYR A 16 3.58 -8.72 2.44
CA TYR A 16 2.35 -9.20 3.07
C TYR A 16 2.33 -10.72 3.16
N ALA A 17 1.95 -11.23 4.32
CA ALA A 17 1.65 -12.64 4.51
C ALA A 17 0.37 -12.83 5.32
N TYR A 18 -0.24 -14.00 5.17
CA TYR A 18 -1.38 -14.41 5.97
C TYR A 18 -1.14 -15.83 6.49
N ASN A 19 -1.30 -16.01 7.81
CA ASN A 19 -1.21 -17.30 8.48
C ASN A 19 -2.62 -17.75 8.86
N ASP A 20 -3.11 -18.77 8.14
CA ASP A 20 -4.46 -19.30 8.34
C ASP A 20 -4.63 -20.00 9.69
N SER A 21 -3.63 -20.81 10.09
CA SER A 21 -3.64 -21.54 11.37
C SER A 21 -3.72 -20.63 12.58
N LEU A 22 -3.15 -19.43 12.49
CA LEU A 22 -3.15 -18.43 13.56
C LEU A 22 -4.18 -17.32 13.34
N ASN A 23 -4.93 -17.32 12.24
CA ASN A 23 -5.85 -16.25 11.85
C ASN A 23 -5.19 -14.86 11.91
N ARG A 24 -3.99 -14.71 11.31
CA ARG A 24 -3.20 -13.49 11.39
C ARG A 24 -2.75 -13.00 10.03
N SER A 25 -2.99 -11.72 9.77
CA SER A 25 -2.38 -10.99 8.66
C SER A 25 -1.12 -10.29 9.16
N MET A 26 -0.01 -10.48 8.45
CA MET A 26 1.29 -9.90 8.77
C MET A 26 1.67 -8.91 7.65
N VAL A 27 2.16 -7.75 8.06
CA VAL A 27 2.78 -6.76 7.18
C VAL A 27 4.22 -6.61 7.63
N TYR A 28 5.15 -7.03 6.78
CA TYR A 28 6.58 -6.84 7.00
C TYR A 28 6.98 -5.52 6.39
N ILE A 29 7.72 -4.71 7.13
CA ILE A 29 8.11 -3.36 6.72
C ILE A 29 9.60 -3.19 6.96
N GLU A 30 10.33 -2.81 5.92
CA GLU A 30 11.77 -2.52 5.99
C GLU A 30 12.04 -1.07 5.57
N GLN A 31 12.81 -0.33 6.36
CA GLN A 31 13.26 1.01 5.98
C GLN A 31 14.58 0.94 5.19
N LYS A 32 14.53 1.14 3.87
CA LYS A 32 15.62 0.91 2.89
C LYS A 32 16.42 2.14 2.46
N GLN A 33 16.23 3.30 3.08
CA GLN A 33 17.00 4.50 2.72
C GLN A 33 18.53 4.28 2.85
N GLU A 34 19.30 4.75 1.85
CA GLU A 34 20.76 4.61 1.77
C GLU A 34 21.49 5.53 2.76
N GLU A 35 22.63 5.05 3.29
CA GLU A 35 23.49 5.82 4.21
C GLU A 35 24.26 6.95 3.48
N PRO A 36 24.59 8.08 4.14
CA PRO A 36 24.46 8.40 5.57
C PRO A 36 23.06 8.98 5.86
N ALA A 37 22.11 8.10 6.14
CA ALA A 37 20.73 8.46 6.42
C ALA A 37 20.58 8.56 7.94
N PRO A 38 19.64 9.38 8.42
CA PRO A 38 19.34 9.43 9.83
C PRO A 38 18.93 8.06 10.36
N SER A 39 19.17 7.89 11.66
CA SER A 39 18.60 6.81 12.47
C SER A 39 17.14 6.52 12.08
N VAL A 40 16.77 5.23 12.13
CA VAL A 40 15.42 4.69 11.93
C VAL A 40 14.31 5.72 12.21
N TYR A 41 13.49 6.00 11.20
CA TYR A 41 12.40 6.98 11.34
C TYR A 41 11.26 6.41 12.19
N LYS A 42 10.61 7.28 12.96
CA LYS A 42 9.34 6.98 13.63
C LYS A 42 8.19 7.48 12.78
N LEU A 43 7.45 6.57 12.17
CA LEU A 43 6.45 6.86 11.15
C LEU A 43 5.06 6.47 11.65
N PRO A 44 4.28 7.43 12.23
CA PRO A 44 2.90 7.17 12.56
C PRO A 44 2.08 7.02 11.28
N VAL A 45 1.39 5.89 11.14
CA VAL A 45 0.65 5.53 9.93
C VAL A 45 -0.70 4.93 10.28
N GLN A 46 -1.67 5.13 9.39
CA GLN A 46 -2.96 4.45 9.45
C GLN A 46 -2.93 3.25 8.51
N VAL A 47 -3.31 2.08 9.01
CA VAL A 47 -3.40 0.84 8.23
C VAL A 47 -4.84 0.39 8.19
N ASP A 48 -5.40 0.25 7.00
CA ASP A 48 -6.74 -0.30 6.80
C ASP A 48 -6.66 -1.76 6.39
N VAL A 49 -7.34 -2.63 7.14
CA VAL A 49 -7.49 -4.04 6.83
C VAL A 49 -8.90 -4.27 6.27
N TYR A 50 -8.97 -4.62 4.98
CA TYR A 50 -10.20 -4.85 4.26
C TYR A 50 -10.55 -6.34 4.26
N LYS A 51 -11.72 -6.67 4.76
CA LYS A 51 -12.22 -8.04 4.87
C LYS A 51 -13.67 -8.08 4.39
N ASN A 52 -13.87 -8.44 3.13
CA ASN A 52 -15.14 -8.31 2.39
C ASN A 52 -15.61 -6.84 2.40
N ASP A 53 -16.78 -6.55 2.94
CA ASP A 53 -17.36 -5.19 2.97
C ASP A 53 -16.98 -4.41 4.24
N GLU A 54 -16.15 -5.00 5.11
CA GLU A 54 -15.72 -4.39 6.37
C GLU A 54 -14.29 -3.85 6.25
N VAL A 55 -14.08 -2.63 6.75
CA VAL A 55 -12.77 -1.97 6.82
C VAL A 55 -12.44 -1.67 8.27
N ASN A 56 -11.38 -2.30 8.77
CA ASN A 56 -10.86 -2.05 10.12
C ASN A 56 -9.60 -1.19 10.04
N ARG A 57 -9.66 0.00 10.65
CA ARG A 57 -8.55 0.96 10.66
C ARG A 57 -7.74 0.86 11.95
N HIS A 58 -6.42 0.75 11.81
CA HIS A 58 -5.46 0.68 12.90
C HIS A 58 -4.48 1.85 12.84
N SER A 59 -4.27 2.50 13.97
CA SER A 59 -3.21 3.50 14.14
C SER A 59 -1.97 2.82 14.71
N VAL A 60 -0.87 2.84 13.97
CA VAL A 60 0.39 2.19 14.34
C VAL A 60 1.56 3.14 14.09
N THR A 61 2.68 2.91 14.76
CA THR A 61 3.92 3.65 14.50
C THR A 61 4.97 2.65 14.08
N ILE A 62 5.54 2.82 12.89
CA ILE A 62 6.70 2.04 12.44
C ILE A 62 7.92 2.75 13.03
N ASP A 63 8.67 2.08 13.91
CA ASP A 63 9.83 2.70 14.57
C ASP A 63 11.07 1.82 14.61
N GLN A 64 11.05 0.68 13.92
CA GLN A 64 12.18 -0.22 13.72
C GLN A 64 12.67 -0.20 12.25
N ARG A 65 13.93 -0.60 12.05
CA ARG A 65 14.51 -0.78 10.70
C ARG A 65 13.76 -1.87 9.94
N GLU A 66 13.49 -2.97 10.62
CA GLU A 66 12.62 -4.05 10.20
C GLU A 66 11.52 -4.16 11.25
N ASP A 67 10.27 -4.00 10.82
CA ASP A 67 9.09 -4.02 11.69
C ASP A 67 8.08 -5.03 11.15
N THR A 68 7.27 -5.59 12.03
CA THR A 68 6.19 -6.52 11.65
C THR A 68 4.90 -6.14 12.34
N LEU A 69 3.96 -5.65 11.55
CA LEU A 69 2.61 -5.37 12.03
C LEU A 69 1.77 -6.64 11.92
N VAL A 70 1.08 -6.99 13.00
CA VAL A 70 0.23 -8.18 13.06
C VAL A 70 -1.19 -7.75 13.35
N PHE A 71 -2.11 -8.18 12.49
CA PHE A 71 -3.53 -7.93 12.61
C PHE A 71 -4.28 -9.25 12.73
N GLU A 72 -5.14 -9.36 13.73
CA GLU A 72 -6.06 -10.49 13.87
C GLU A 72 -7.05 -10.48 12.70
N ALA A 73 -7.13 -11.58 11.97
CA ALA A 73 -7.91 -11.72 10.76
C ALA A 73 -8.40 -13.16 10.64
N SER A 74 -9.67 -13.39 10.97
CA SER A 74 -10.31 -14.73 10.93
C SER A 74 -10.39 -15.37 9.54
N ARG A 75 -9.96 -14.66 8.50
CA ARG A 75 -9.83 -15.09 7.11
C ARG A 75 -8.84 -14.16 6.44
N LYS A 76 -8.23 -14.61 5.34
CA LYS A 76 -7.31 -13.79 4.55
C LYS A 76 -7.98 -12.46 4.14
N PRO A 77 -7.42 -11.29 4.50
CA PRO A 77 -7.92 -10.01 4.04
C PRO A 77 -7.83 -9.88 2.52
N ASN A 78 -8.78 -9.16 1.91
CA ASN A 78 -8.74 -8.84 0.49
C ASN A 78 -7.65 -7.81 0.19
N LEU A 79 -7.40 -6.92 1.14
CA LEU A 79 -6.40 -5.85 1.04
C LEU A 79 -5.96 -5.45 2.44
N VAL A 80 -4.66 -5.17 2.58
CA VAL A 80 -4.13 -4.37 3.69
C VAL A 80 -3.52 -3.12 3.07
N ASN A 81 -4.10 -1.96 3.35
CA ASN A 81 -3.68 -0.68 2.80
C ASN A 81 -2.86 0.07 3.84
N VAL A 82 -1.53 -0.01 3.74
CA VAL A 82 -0.62 0.80 4.54
C VAL A 82 -0.64 2.24 4.02
N ASP A 83 -0.53 3.20 4.95
CA ASP A 83 -0.78 4.62 4.68
C ASP A 83 -2.16 4.87 4.06
N ALA A 84 -3.20 4.35 4.71
CA ALA A 84 -4.59 4.46 4.27
C ALA A 84 -5.12 5.90 4.17
N GLN A 85 -4.39 6.87 4.74
CA GLN A 85 -4.71 8.29 4.61
C GLN A 85 -3.84 9.02 3.58
N LYS A 86 -2.82 8.35 3.02
CA LYS A 86 -1.90 8.90 2.03
C LYS A 86 -1.21 10.18 2.52
N LYS A 87 -0.76 10.13 3.78
CA LYS A 87 -0.12 11.24 4.50
C LYS A 87 1.33 10.97 4.85
N LEU A 88 1.80 9.75 4.62
CA LEU A 88 3.17 9.39 4.94
C LEU A 88 4.12 10.06 3.95
N LEU A 89 5.09 10.82 4.47
CA LEU A 89 6.14 11.42 3.65
C LEU A 89 7.28 10.41 3.46
N ALA A 90 7.03 9.38 2.65
CA ALA A 90 7.99 8.33 2.34
C ALA A 90 7.79 7.82 0.91
N ALA A 91 8.86 7.33 0.29
CA ALA A 91 8.75 6.46 -0.87
C ALA A 91 8.33 5.08 -0.38
N ILE A 92 7.34 4.47 -1.02
CA ILE A 92 6.81 3.16 -0.63
C ILE A 92 6.93 2.22 -1.82
N ILE A 93 7.71 1.16 -1.63
CA ILE A 93 7.75 -0.02 -2.49
C ILE A 93 6.75 -1.01 -1.90
N ASP A 94 5.62 -1.18 -2.57
CA ASP A 94 4.46 -1.87 -2.03
C ASP A 94 4.19 -3.16 -2.81
N ASN A 95 4.64 -4.30 -2.26
CA ASN A 95 4.66 -5.60 -2.92
C ASN A 95 3.29 -6.30 -2.92
N LYS A 96 2.23 -5.55 -3.23
CA LYS A 96 0.88 -6.09 -3.41
C LYS A 96 0.79 -6.90 -4.70
N THR A 97 0.01 -7.97 -4.64
CA THR A 97 -0.42 -8.70 -5.82
C THR A 97 -1.38 -7.86 -6.68
N THR A 98 -1.47 -8.17 -7.97
CA THR A 98 -2.44 -7.54 -8.87
C THR A 98 -3.89 -7.71 -8.40
N ASP A 99 -4.20 -8.81 -7.71
CA ASP A 99 -5.51 -9.04 -7.09
C ASP A 99 -5.80 -8.01 -5.99
N GLN A 100 -4.81 -7.71 -5.15
CA GLN A 100 -4.92 -6.71 -4.10
C GLN A 100 -5.00 -5.29 -4.69
N TYR A 101 -4.21 -4.97 -5.73
CA TYR A 101 -4.32 -3.69 -6.42
C TYR A 101 -5.68 -3.52 -7.11
N TYR A 102 -6.21 -4.57 -7.73
CA TYR A 102 -7.55 -4.56 -8.31
C TYR A 102 -8.60 -4.31 -7.22
N TYR A 103 -8.50 -4.99 -6.08
CA TYR A 103 -9.40 -4.72 -4.96
C TYR A 103 -9.25 -3.28 -4.44
N GLN A 104 -8.01 -2.78 -4.29
CA GLN A 104 -7.72 -1.41 -3.86
C GLN A 104 -8.35 -0.37 -4.79
N TYR A 105 -8.20 -0.52 -6.10
CA TYR A 105 -8.79 0.39 -7.07
C TYR A 105 -10.30 0.54 -6.91
N ASN A 106 -11.00 -0.57 -6.63
CA ASN A 106 -12.46 -0.60 -6.54
C ASN A 106 -13.01 -0.19 -5.17
N ASN A 107 -12.24 -0.32 -4.09
CA ASN A 107 -12.76 -0.21 -2.72
C ASN A 107 -12.06 0.87 -1.87
N ALA A 108 -10.84 1.28 -2.21
CA ALA A 108 -10.13 2.31 -1.47
C ALA A 108 -10.57 3.71 -1.97
N PRO A 109 -10.91 4.65 -1.07
CA PRO A 109 -11.62 5.86 -1.46
C PRO A 109 -10.70 6.95 -2.04
N LEU A 110 -9.40 6.91 -1.75
CA LEU A 110 -8.52 8.03 -2.06
C LEU A 110 -7.98 7.96 -3.48
N PHE A 111 -7.81 9.14 -4.08
CA PHE A 111 -7.21 9.30 -5.40
C PHE A 111 -5.88 8.54 -5.54
N LEU A 112 -4.97 8.70 -4.57
CA LEU A 112 -3.65 8.08 -4.66
C LEU A 112 -3.70 6.54 -4.57
N ASP A 113 -4.70 5.97 -3.88
CA ASP A 113 -4.91 4.52 -3.90
C ASP A 113 -5.21 4.00 -5.31
N ARG A 114 -6.12 4.67 -6.01
CA ARG A 114 -6.53 4.29 -7.37
C ARG A 114 -5.42 4.59 -8.38
N HIS A 115 -4.75 5.73 -8.26
CA HIS A 115 -3.64 6.09 -9.12
C HIS A 115 -2.48 5.08 -9.05
N ASN A 116 -2.09 4.64 -7.84
CA ASN A 116 -1.04 3.64 -7.66
C ASN A 116 -1.46 2.27 -8.20
N ALA A 117 -2.74 1.89 -8.03
CA ALA A 117 -3.26 0.66 -8.62
C ALA A 117 -3.21 0.68 -10.16
N VAL A 118 -3.55 1.81 -10.79
CA VAL A 118 -3.47 1.97 -12.26
C VAL A 118 -2.04 1.93 -12.75
N GLU A 119 -1.11 2.56 -12.05
CA GLU A 119 0.33 2.44 -12.34
C GLU A 119 0.78 0.97 -12.34
N HIS A 120 0.36 0.19 -11.34
CA HIS A 120 0.64 -1.24 -11.29
C HIS A 120 0.04 -1.97 -12.50
N PHE A 121 -1.21 -1.65 -12.88
CA PHE A 121 -1.84 -2.30 -14.03
C PHE A 121 -1.12 -2.00 -15.35
N VAL A 122 -0.69 -0.75 -15.58
CA VAL A 122 0.10 -0.35 -16.76
C VAL A 122 1.40 -1.16 -16.84
N ASN A 123 2.08 -1.32 -15.72
CA ASN A 123 3.36 -2.05 -15.67
C ASN A 123 3.20 -3.59 -15.76
N ASN A 124 1.97 -4.12 -15.70
CA ASN A 124 1.71 -5.57 -15.64
C ASN A 124 0.66 -6.07 -16.64
N GLN A 125 0.29 -5.26 -17.66
CA GLN A 125 -0.80 -5.52 -18.61
C GLN A 125 -0.78 -6.93 -19.20
N SER A 126 0.38 -7.37 -19.69
CA SER A 126 0.53 -8.62 -20.46
C SER A 126 0.41 -9.89 -19.62
N SER A 127 0.31 -9.77 -18.29
CA SER A 127 0.48 -10.90 -17.39
C SER A 127 -0.80 -11.35 -16.70
N LYS A 128 -1.85 -10.52 -16.62
CA LYS A 128 -3.02 -10.78 -15.74
C LYS A 128 -4.32 -10.10 -16.20
N GLU A 129 -5.39 -10.89 -16.36
CA GLU A 129 -6.75 -10.44 -16.71
C GLU A 129 -7.26 -9.27 -15.83
N LYS A 130 -6.99 -9.31 -14.52
CA LYS A 130 -7.43 -8.22 -13.61
C LYS A 130 -6.73 -6.89 -13.86
N ALA A 131 -5.50 -6.89 -14.38
CA ALA A 131 -4.82 -5.64 -14.75
C ALA A 131 -5.53 -5.00 -15.95
N GLU A 132 -5.85 -5.78 -16.99
CA GLU A 132 -6.61 -5.31 -18.15
C GLU A 132 -7.99 -4.77 -17.74
N ARG A 133 -8.73 -5.53 -16.93
CA ARG A 133 -10.04 -5.09 -16.41
C ARG A 133 -9.93 -3.83 -15.55
N GLY A 134 -8.87 -3.70 -14.76
CA GLY A 134 -8.57 -2.51 -13.99
C GLY A 134 -8.35 -1.28 -14.88
N LEU A 135 -7.61 -1.44 -15.99
CA LEU A 135 -7.37 -0.35 -16.95
C LEU A 135 -8.63 0.06 -17.70
N VAL A 136 -9.45 -0.91 -18.13
CA VAL A 136 -10.74 -0.62 -18.77
C VAL A 136 -11.64 0.19 -17.85
N ALA A 137 -11.64 -0.13 -16.55
CA ALA A 137 -12.37 0.67 -15.56
C ALA A 137 -11.74 2.08 -15.39
N ALA A 138 -10.41 2.17 -15.35
CA ALA A 138 -9.67 3.42 -15.16
C ALA A 138 -9.84 4.44 -16.29
N ILE A 139 -10.11 4.01 -17.52
CA ILE A 139 -10.46 4.90 -18.64
C ILE A 139 -11.72 5.72 -18.36
N ASN A 140 -12.59 5.23 -17.46
CA ASN A 140 -13.83 5.91 -17.07
C ASN A 140 -13.78 6.44 -15.62
N ASP A 141 -12.60 6.52 -14.98
CA ASP A 141 -12.48 7.08 -13.62
C ASP A 141 -12.89 8.56 -13.59
N ASP A 142 -13.44 9.02 -12.47
CA ASP A 142 -13.87 10.41 -12.28
C ASP A 142 -12.71 11.41 -12.45
N TYR A 143 -11.48 11.02 -12.11
CA TYR A 143 -10.31 11.87 -12.16
C TYR A 143 -9.60 11.77 -13.50
N SER A 144 -9.41 12.91 -14.18
CA SER A 144 -8.74 12.97 -15.48
C SER A 144 -7.33 12.38 -15.44
N ALA A 145 -6.56 12.65 -14.38
CA ALA A 145 -5.21 12.13 -14.22
C ALA A 145 -5.16 10.58 -14.19
N ILE A 146 -6.20 9.92 -13.64
CA ILE A 146 -6.28 8.46 -13.65
C ILE A 146 -6.59 7.95 -15.06
N ARG A 147 -7.53 8.60 -15.76
CA ARG A 147 -7.86 8.26 -17.16
C ARG A 147 -6.66 8.41 -18.08
N GLU A 148 -5.94 9.53 -17.99
CA GLU A 148 -4.73 9.80 -18.77
C GLU A 148 -3.66 8.73 -18.52
N LYS A 149 -3.43 8.37 -17.25
CA LYS A 149 -2.46 7.32 -16.89
C LYS A 149 -2.86 5.94 -17.40
N ALA A 150 -4.16 5.62 -17.45
CA ALA A 150 -4.63 4.34 -17.98
C ALA A 150 -4.43 4.18 -19.50
N THR A 151 -4.27 5.31 -20.22
CA THR A 151 -4.09 5.34 -21.67
C THR A 151 -2.64 5.53 -22.14
N ALA A 152 -1.72 5.76 -21.20
CA ALA A 152 -0.29 5.94 -21.46
C ALA A 152 0.42 4.60 -21.67
#